data_AF-A0A1A8HWQ2-F1
#
_entry.id   AF-A0A1A8HWQ2-F1
#
_cell.length_a   1.000
_cell.length_b   1.000
_cell.length_c   1.000
_cell.angle_alpha   90.00
_cell.angle_beta   90.00
_cell.angle_gamma   90.00
#
_symmetry.space_group_name_H-M   'P 1'
#
loop_
_entity.id
_entity.type
_entity.pdbx_description
1 polymer ?
#
loop_
_entity_poly.entity_id
_entity_poly.type
_entity_poly.pdbx_seq_one_letter_code
_entity_poly.pdbx_strand_id
1 'polypeptide(L)'
;HEIAHSWFGLVIGARDWTEEWISEGFATCLEDIIWAQAQQLSLKDKAEQFELKALLRWRRLSDELQNSKEELQILRPNMDRTGQVSDSGSSTVKHALNPDKTFMQVHYLKGYFLLKFLASEVGEQQLVDFFRLFVRKYHGQLILSQDFLKMFLLTFPHMERKSLTLGGIYANWLDRPGIPEWLHEGSAAWSRARLVEEVKAEVVKWILFGRSHQRKGRKRKRMEPKVNYKELMSDQLVVLLELLLEESELSVTLLRALQRTYRLREQDAEVRHRWCELVIKHAYSPGYRDVEHFLIHDQAMGVYLYGELMVQEDPEQQALARRCLSLVQEEMDQSARRVVEEMIL
;
A
#
# COMPACT_ATOMS: atom_id res chain seq x y z
N HIS A 1 -10.08 2.80 -7.53
CA HIS A 1 -9.33 2.02 -8.52
C HIS A 1 -10.08 1.78 -9.82
N GLU A 2 -10.96 0.77 -9.90
CA GLU A 2 -11.58 0.30 -11.16
C GLU A 2 -12.20 1.35 -12.08
N ILE A 3 -12.84 2.39 -11.54
CA ILE A 3 -13.38 3.49 -12.36
C ILE A 3 -12.27 4.17 -13.16
N ALA A 4 -11.08 4.35 -12.59
CA ALA A 4 -9.95 4.97 -13.27
C ALA A 4 -9.42 4.12 -14.44
N HIS A 5 -9.56 2.79 -14.39
CA HIS A 5 -9.19 1.91 -15.50
C HIS A 5 -10.00 2.14 -16.77
N SER A 6 -11.17 2.79 -16.65
CA SER A 6 -11.92 3.27 -17.82
C SER A 6 -11.06 4.12 -18.76
N TRP A 7 -10.05 4.84 -18.26
CA TRP A 7 -9.11 5.60 -19.08
C TRP A 7 -7.78 4.88 -19.30
N PHE A 8 -7.14 4.42 -18.21
CA PHE A 8 -5.83 3.77 -18.24
C PHE A 8 -5.97 2.29 -17.92
N GLY A 9 -5.96 1.46 -18.95
CA GLY A 9 -6.26 0.02 -18.90
C GLY A 9 -7.24 -0.38 -20.00
N LEU A 10 -8.38 0.33 -20.12
CA LEU A 10 -9.42 0.05 -21.11
C LEU A 10 -9.32 0.91 -22.37
N VAL A 11 -9.32 2.25 -22.23
CA VAL A 11 -9.26 3.17 -23.39
C VAL A 11 -7.83 3.33 -23.93
N ILE A 12 -6.84 3.35 -23.04
CA ILE A 12 -5.42 3.29 -23.38
C ILE A 12 -4.83 2.06 -22.70
N GLY A 13 -4.21 1.17 -23.46
CA GLY A 13 -3.55 -0.02 -22.92
C GLY A 13 -2.04 0.13 -22.86
N ALA A 14 -1.40 -0.63 -21.97
CA ALA A 14 0.04 -0.85 -22.01
C ALA A 14 0.43 -1.64 -23.27
N ARG A 15 1.55 -1.27 -23.93
CA ARG A 15 2.04 -1.97 -25.13
C ARG A 15 2.37 -3.42 -24.89
N ASP A 16 2.98 -3.70 -23.73
CA ASP A 16 3.26 -5.04 -23.22
C ASP A 16 3.31 -4.98 -21.68
N TRP A 17 3.51 -6.15 -21.05
CA TRP A 17 3.52 -6.30 -19.59
C TRP A 17 4.70 -5.61 -18.88
N THR A 18 5.73 -5.16 -19.60
CA THR A 18 6.77 -4.31 -18.97
C THR A 18 6.25 -2.91 -18.67
N GLU A 19 5.19 -2.49 -19.37
CA GLU A 19 4.57 -1.17 -19.28
C GLU A 19 3.35 -1.16 -18.36
N GLU A 20 3.13 -2.21 -17.57
CA GLU A 20 1.94 -2.41 -16.72
C GLU A 20 1.67 -1.23 -15.76
N TRP A 21 2.72 -0.55 -15.28
CA TRP A 21 2.59 0.62 -14.42
C TRP A 21 1.79 1.77 -15.06
N ILE A 22 1.69 1.83 -16.39
CA ILE A 22 0.85 2.78 -17.11
C ILE A 22 -0.63 2.57 -16.81
N SER A 23 -1.04 1.34 -16.53
CA SER A 23 -2.40 1.04 -16.10
C SER A 23 -2.53 1.25 -14.60
N GLU A 24 -1.75 0.49 -13.82
CA GLU A 24 -1.93 0.40 -12.37
C GLU A 24 -1.48 1.66 -11.62
N GLY A 25 -0.34 2.24 -12.00
CA GLY A 25 0.16 3.48 -11.43
C GLY A 25 -0.79 4.66 -11.67
N PHE A 26 -1.37 4.73 -12.88
CA PHE A 26 -2.35 5.76 -13.22
C PHE A 26 -3.67 5.55 -12.51
N ALA A 27 -4.18 4.31 -12.44
CA ALA A 27 -5.39 4.01 -11.70
C ALA A 27 -5.23 4.34 -10.20
N THR A 28 -4.08 4.00 -9.60
CA THR A 28 -3.72 4.36 -8.22
C THR A 28 -3.64 5.88 -8.02
N CYS A 29 -3.16 6.64 -9.01
CA CYS A 29 -3.11 8.10 -8.91
C CYS A 29 -4.50 8.73 -9.04
N LEU A 30 -5.26 8.31 -10.04
CA LEU A 30 -6.58 8.86 -10.34
C LEU A 30 -7.62 8.48 -9.30
N GLU A 31 -7.51 7.34 -8.63
CA GLU A 31 -8.48 6.96 -7.60
C GLU A 31 -8.57 8.00 -6.48
N ASP A 32 -7.44 8.56 -6.04
CA ASP A 32 -7.41 9.56 -4.98
C ASP A 32 -8.03 10.88 -5.45
N ILE A 33 -7.75 11.26 -6.70
CA ILE A 33 -8.29 12.48 -7.33
C ILE A 33 -9.81 12.37 -7.48
N ILE A 34 -10.30 11.24 -8.01
CA ILE A 34 -11.73 10.97 -8.20
C ILE A 34 -12.43 10.88 -6.84
N TRP A 35 -11.84 10.16 -5.88
CA TRP A 35 -12.38 10.04 -4.53
C TRP A 35 -12.50 11.41 -3.84
N ALA A 36 -11.45 12.23 -3.87
CA ALA A 36 -11.47 13.55 -3.25
C ALA A 36 -12.53 14.47 -3.88
N GLN A 37 -12.71 14.39 -5.20
CA GLN A 37 -13.77 15.13 -5.91
C GLN A 37 -15.16 14.63 -5.53
N ALA A 38 -15.38 13.31 -5.48
CA ALA A 38 -16.65 12.71 -5.11
C ALA A 38 -17.04 13.04 -3.66
N GLN A 39 -16.07 13.08 -2.76
CA GLN A 39 -16.23 13.50 -1.36
C GLN A 39 -16.37 15.01 -1.18
N GLN A 40 -16.17 15.80 -2.24
CA GLN A 40 -16.23 17.27 -2.22
C GLN A 40 -15.30 17.88 -1.15
N LEU A 41 -14.11 17.30 -0.98
CA LEU A 41 -13.16 17.74 0.04
C LEU A 41 -12.71 19.18 -0.21
N SER A 42 -12.54 19.93 0.87
CA SER A 42 -11.85 21.22 0.78
C SER A 42 -10.40 21.01 0.32
N LEU A 43 -9.78 22.04 -0.27
CA LEU A 43 -8.38 21.94 -0.70
C LEU A 43 -7.44 21.54 0.45
N LYS A 44 -7.74 22.01 1.67
CA LYS A 44 -6.98 21.67 2.87
C LYS A 44 -7.15 20.21 3.26
N ASP A 45 -8.40 19.74 3.37
CA ASP A 45 -8.67 18.35 3.79
C ASP A 45 -8.14 17.36 2.75
N LYS A 46 -8.27 17.70 1.46
CA LYS A 46 -7.68 16.94 0.37
C LYS A 46 -6.16 16.81 0.53
N ALA A 47 -5.45 17.91 0.78
CA ALA A 47 -4.00 17.88 0.94
C ALA A 47 -3.58 17.00 2.13
N GLU A 48 -4.23 17.17 3.28
CA GLU A 48 -3.93 16.39 4.49
C GLU A 48 -4.20 14.89 4.30
N GLN A 49 -5.31 14.51 3.63
CA GLN A 49 -5.62 13.13 3.30
C GLN A 49 -4.62 12.54 2.30
N PHE A 50 -4.19 13.31 1.31
CA PHE A 50 -3.22 12.86 0.31
C PHE A 50 -1.82 12.65 0.89
N GLU A 51 -1.43 13.43 1.89
CA GLU A 51 -0.18 13.21 2.64
C GLU A 51 -0.26 11.94 3.48
N LEU A 52 -1.38 11.71 4.18
CA LEU A 52 -1.61 10.49 4.96
C LEU A 52 -1.57 9.23 4.08
N LYS A 53 -2.29 9.24 2.96
CA LYS A 53 -2.28 8.12 2.00
C LYS A 53 -0.93 7.94 1.33
N ALA A 54 -0.21 9.02 1.04
CA ALA A 54 1.15 8.92 0.51
C ALA A 54 2.10 8.25 1.52
N LEU A 55 1.97 8.55 2.82
CA LEU A 55 2.73 7.88 3.86
C LEU A 55 2.42 6.38 3.93
N LEU A 56 1.14 6.00 3.91
CA LEU A 56 0.71 4.59 3.91
C LEU A 56 1.26 3.82 2.69
N ARG A 57 1.11 4.39 1.49
CA ARG A 57 1.66 3.79 0.25
C ARG A 57 3.19 3.72 0.29
N TRP A 58 3.85 4.69 0.92
CA TRP A 58 5.29 4.69 1.10
C TRP A 58 5.74 3.56 2.02
N ARG A 59 5.08 3.39 3.18
CA ARG A 59 5.40 2.31 4.12
C ARG A 59 5.27 0.95 3.46
N ARG A 60 4.14 0.70 2.78
CA ARG A 60 3.90 -0.53 1.99
C ARG A 60 4.99 -0.77 0.93
N LEU A 61 5.32 0.26 0.14
CA LEU A 61 6.37 0.14 -0.87
C LEU A 61 7.73 -0.13 -0.23
N SER A 62 8.07 0.57 0.86
CA SER A 62 9.33 0.36 1.58
C SER A 62 9.46 -1.07 2.08
N ASP A 63 8.41 -1.60 2.70
CA ASP A 63 8.39 -2.96 3.24
C ASP A 63 8.50 -4.00 2.11
N GLU A 64 7.78 -3.81 1.00
CA GLU A 64 7.85 -4.70 -0.17
C GLU A 64 9.25 -4.70 -0.80
N LEU A 65 9.88 -3.52 -0.96
CA LEU A 65 11.21 -3.41 -1.55
C LEU A 65 12.31 -3.98 -0.65
N GLN A 66 12.16 -3.89 0.68
CA GLN A 66 13.11 -4.49 1.63
C GLN A 66 13.08 -6.02 1.59
N ASN A 67 11.94 -6.61 1.23
CA ASN A 67 11.70 -8.06 1.27
C ASN A 67 11.63 -8.72 -0.12
N SER A 68 12.03 -8.03 -1.18
CA SER A 68 12.00 -8.54 -2.56
C SER A 68 13.35 -8.42 -3.27
N LYS A 69 13.58 -9.28 -4.27
CA LYS A 69 14.80 -9.27 -5.10
C LYS A 69 14.84 -8.02 -5.98
N GLU A 70 16.03 -7.48 -6.25
CA GLU A 70 16.21 -6.22 -6.99
C GLU A 70 15.49 -6.19 -8.34
N GLU A 71 15.48 -7.30 -9.08
CA GLU A 71 14.80 -7.40 -10.38
C GLU A 71 13.27 -7.21 -10.30
N LEU A 72 12.65 -7.51 -9.15
CA LEU A 72 11.22 -7.33 -8.92
C LEU A 72 10.88 -5.90 -8.47
N GLN A 73 11.90 -5.13 -8.10
CA GLN A 73 11.76 -3.75 -7.63
C GLN A 73 11.66 -2.75 -8.78
N ILE A 74 11.98 -3.16 -10.01
CA ILE A 74 12.07 -2.28 -11.17
C ILE A 74 10.64 -1.98 -11.68
N LEU A 75 10.31 -0.69 -11.84
CA LEU A 75 8.97 -0.25 -12.24
C LEU A 75 8.62 -0.66 -13.67
N ARG A 76 9.60 -0.58 -14.57
CA ARG A 76 9.52 -1.03 -15.96
C ARG A 76 10.65 -2.02 -16.21
N PRO A 77 10.47 -3.32 -15.95
CA PRO A 77 11.52 -4.32 -16.11
C PRO A 77 12.02 -4.36 -17.55
N ASN A 78 13.17 -3.75 -17.81
CA ASN A 78 13.81 -3.71 -19.12
C ASN A 78 15.05 -4.59 -19.08
N MET A 79 14.87 -5.92 -19.17
CA MET A 79 15.99 -6.82 -19.34
C MET A 79 16.13 -7.20 -20.81
N ASP A 80 17.14 -6.63 -21.45
CA ASP A 80 17.64 -6.83 -22.83
C ASP A 80 18.00 -8.30 -23.19
N ARG A 81 17.44 -9.32 -22.53
CA ARG A 81 17.75 -10.74 -22.78
C ARG A 81 16.57 -11.72 -22.73
N THR A 82 15.32 -11.27 -22.58
CA THR A 82 14.17 -12.21 -22.59
C THR A 82 13.28 -12.17 -23.83
N GLY A 83 13.46 -11.20 -24.73
CA GLY A 83 12.87 -11.20 -26.06
C GLY A 83 13.64 -10.24 -26.95
N GLN A 84 13.83 -10.59 -28.22
CA GLN A 84 14.42 -9.68 -29.20
C GLN A 84 13.64 -8.35 -29.15
N VAL A 85 14.29 -7.30 -28.68
CA VAL A 85 13.77 -5.93 -28.80
C VAL A 85 13.74 -5.64 -30.29
N SER A 86 12.55 -5.64 -30.89
CA SER A 86 12.41 -5.10 -32.24
C SER A 86 12.63 -3.59 -32.21
N ASP A 87 12.95 -2.95 -33.34
CA ASP A 87 13.07 -1.49 -33.48
C ASP A 87 11.81 -0.71 -33.02
N SER A 88 10.72 -1.41 -32.67
CA SER A 88 9.47 -0.87 -32.11
C SER A 88 9.40 -0.88 -30.57
N GLY A 89 10.42 -1.35 -29.85
CA GLY A 89 10.47 -1.33 -28.38
C GLY A 89 9.59 -2.38 -27.68
N SER A 90 8.94 -3.27 -28.42
CA SER A 90 8.14 -4.36 -27.85
C SER A 90 9.04 -5.53 -27.45
N SER A 91 8.94 -5.97 -26.18
CA SER A 91 9.59 -7.19 -25.70
C SER A 91 8.53 -8.24 -25.35
N THR A 92 8.64 -9.45 -25.90
CA THR A 92 7.86 -10.60 -25.44
C THR A 92 8.40 -11.03 -24.08
N VAL A 93 7.70 -10.67 -23.00
CA VAL A 93 8.21 -10.69 -21.62
C VAL A 93 8.13 -12.09 -20.98
N LYS A 94 9.27 -12.69 -20.62
CA LYS A 94 9.34 -13.87 -19.72
C LYS A 94 8.97 -13.56 -18.25
N HIS A 95 9.07 -12.29 -17.84
CA HIS A 95 8.81 -11.82 -16.46
C HIS A 95 7.32 -11.55 -16.13
N ALA A 96 6.43 -11.50 -17.13
CA ALA A 96 4.98 -11.44 -16.89
C ALA A 96 4.43 -12.74 -16.27
N LEU A 97 5.23 -13.81 -16.33
CA LEU A 97 4.92 -15.14 -15.80
C LEU A 97 5.73 -15.47 -14.53
N ASN A 98 6.36 -14.48 -13.88
CA ASN A 98 7.03 -14.76 -12.61
C ASN A 98 5.95 -15.00 -11.52
N PRO A 99 5.84 -16.22 -10.96
CA PRO A 99 4.86 -16.50 -9.90
C PRO A 99 5.07 -15.60 -8.67
N ASP A 100 6.31 -15.19 -8.39
CA ASP A 100 6.66 -14.26 -7.29
C ASP A 100 6.08 -12.85 -7.52
N LYS A 101 5.71 -12.50 -8.76
CA LYS A 101 5.12 -11.17 -9.09
C LYS A 101 3.66 -11.06 -8.69
N THR A 102 2.95 -12.17 -8.48
CA THR A 102 1.49 -12.22 -8.28
C THR A 102 1.01 -11.29 -7.16
N PHE A 103 1.84 -11.05 -6.14
CA PHE A 103 1.51 -10.20 -4.99
C PHE A 103 2.30 -8.88 -4.93
N MET A 104 3.12 -8.57 -5.94
CA MET A 104 3.96 -7.37 -5.93
C MET A 104 3.17 -6.14 -6.32
N GLN A 105 3.28 -5.06 -5.55
CA GLN A 105 2.60 -3.79 -5.77
C GLN A 105 3.50 -2.70 -6.36
N VAL A 106 4.77 -3.00 -6.67
CA VAL A 106 5.71 -2.03 -7.27
C VAL A 106 5.10 -1.21 -8.39
N HIS A 107 4.39 -1.85 -9.32
CA HIS A 107 3.83 -1.20 -10.50
C HIS A 107 2.66 -0.25 -10.18
N TYR A 108 1.89 -0.53 -9.12
CA TYR A 108 0.91 0.39 -8.53
C TYR A 108 1.62 1.55 -7.81
N LEU A 109 2.49 1.22 -6.86
CA LEU A 109 3.00 2.18 -5.87
C LEU A 109 4.12 3.07 -6.42
N LYS A 110 5.14 2.53 -7.09
CA LYS A 110 6.16 3.35 -7.76
C LYS A 110 5.56 4.14 -8.92
N GLY A 111 4.60 3.55 -9.65
CA GLY A 111 3.86 4.26 -10.70
C GLY A 111 3.09 5.47 -10.16
N TYR A 112 2.34 5.28 -9.06
CA TYR A 112 1.68 6.35 -8.32
C TYR A 112 2.67 7.45 -7.90
N PHE A 113 3.82 7.07 -7.34
CA PHE A 113 4.80 8.03 -6.86
C PHE A 113 5.51 8.80 -7.98
N LEU A 114 5.76 8.17 -9.13
CA LEU A 114 6.24 8.87 -10.32
C LEU A 114 5.23 9.95 -10.74
N LEU A 115 3.94 9.63 -10.81
CA LEU A 115 2.91 10.61 -11.15
C LEU A 115 2.77 11.70 -10.09
N LYS A 116 2.90 11.37 -8.80
CA LYS A 116 2.92 12.35 -7.70
C LYS A 116 4.14 13.28 -7.79
N PHE A 117 5.30 12.75 -8.14
CA PHE A 117 6.50 13.53 -8.43
C PHE A 117 6.24 14.49 -9.59
N LEU A 118 5.75 14.01 -10.73
CA LEU A 118 5.39 14.88 -11.87
C LEU A 118 4.34 15.94 -11.49
N ALA A 119 3.34 15.59 -10.67
CA ALA A 119 2.35 16.54 -10.16
C ALA A 119 2.98 17.64 -9.30
N SER A 120 3.99 17.31 -8.47
CA SER A 120 4.72 18.30 -7.67
C SER A 120 5.53 19.28 -8.53
N GLU A 121 5.92 18.85 -9.73
CA GLU A 121 6.69 19.66 -10.65
C GLU A 121 5.87 20.66 -11.47
N VAL A 122 4.67 20.26 -11.92
CA VAL A 122 3.82 21.05 -12.83
C VAL A 122 2.52 21.56 -12.21
N GLY A 123 2.14 21.01 -11.05
CA GLY A 123 0.85 21.24 -10.39
C GLY A 123 -0.17 20.14 -10.73
N GLU A 124 -0.98 19.78 -9.74
CA GLU A 124 -1.96 18.68 -9.87
C GLU A 124 -3.00 18.95 -10.96
N GLN A 125 -3.56 20.17 -11.01
CA GLN A 125 -4.58 20.52 -11.99
C GLN A 125 -4.00 20.47 -13.42
N GLN A 126 -2.77 20.94 -13.60
CA GLN A 126 -2.06 20.91 -14.87
C GLN A 126 -1.79 19.46 -15.31
N LEU A 127 -1.42 18.58 -14.37
CA LEU A 127 -1.25 17.15 -14.65
C LEU A 127 -2.58 16.50 -15.07
N VAL A 128 -3.68 16.81 -14.40
CA VAL A 128 -5.02 16.28 -14.76
C VAL A 128 -5.47 16.78 -16.14
N ASP A 129 -5.23 18.05 -16.46
CA ASP A 129 -5.51 18.61 -17.79
C ASP A 129 -4.65 17.95 -18.86
N PHE A 130 -3.38 17.67 -18.54
CA PHE A 130 -2.52 16.89 -19.41
C PHE A 130 -3.03 15.46 -19.62
N PHE A 131 -3.51 14.76 -18.58
CA PHE A 131 -4.12 13.44 -18.74
C PHE A 131 -5.30 13.47 -19.71
N ARG A 132 -6.16 14.49 -19.65
CA ARG A 132 -7.27 14.64 -20.61
C ARG A 132 -6.77 14.80 -22.04
N LEU A 133 -5.72 15.60 -22.25
CA LEU A 133 -5.09 15.77 -23.57
C LEU A 133 -4.46 14.46 -24.06
N PHE A 134 -3.78 13.75 -23.17
CA PHE A 134 -3.13 12.47 -23.43
C PHE A 134 -4.15 11.40 -23.85
N VAL A 135 -5.23 11.25 -23.07
CA VAL A 135 -6.35 10.34 -23.39
C VAL A 135 -6.93 10.63 -24.77
N ARG A 136 -7.19 11.91 -25.10
CA ARG A 136 -7.73 12.27 -26.43
C ARG A 136 -6.79 11.89 -27.56
N LYS A 137 -5.47 11.99 -27.36
CA LYS A 137 -4.48 11.69 -28.40
C LYS A 137 -4.28 10.19 -28.60
N TYR A 138 -4.23 9.41 -27.52
CA TYR A 138 -3.90 7.98 -27.56
C TYR A 138 -5.12 7.06 -27.37
N HIS A 139 -6.32 7.60 -27.44
CA HIS A 139 -7.56 6.82 -27.35
C HIS A 139 -7.54 5.62 -28.31
N GLY A 140 -7.76 4.42 -27.76
CA GLY A 140 -7.79 3.16 -28.51
C GLY A 140 -6.41 2.63 -28.91
N GLN A 141 -5.34 3.15 -28.33
CA GLN A 141 -3.97 2.74 -28.64
C GLN A 141 -3.32 1.99 -27.47
N LEU A 142 -2.33 1.17 -27.81
CA LEU A 142 -1.39 0.61 -26.85
C LEU A 142 -0.12 1.47 -26.83
N ILE A 143 0.35 1.88 -25.66
CA ILE A 143 1.43 2.86 -25.52
C ILE A 143 2.63 2.31 -24.75
N LEU A 144 3.79 2.92 -25.00
CA LEU A 144 5.00 2.75 -24.21
C LEU A 144 5.12 3.90 -23.18
N SER A 145 5.90 3.68 -22.12
CA SER A 145 6.28 4.75 -21.17
C SER A 145 6.86 5.97 -21.88
N GLN A 146 7.60 5.72 -22.97
CA GLN A 146 8.22 6.75 -23.77
C GLN A 146 7.20 7.70 -24.41
N ASP A 147 6.04 7.20 -24.85
CA ASP A 147 5.00 8.02 -25.51
C ASP A 147 4.39 9.02 -24.54
N PHE A 148 4.14 8.58 -23.30
CA PHE A 148 3.68 9.41 -22.21
C PHE A 148 4.72 10.46 -21.82
N LEU A 149 5.94 10.04 -21.50
CA LEU A 149 6.98 10.92 -20.98
C LEU A 149 7.45 11.95 -22.03
N LYS A 150 7.57 11.58 -23.31
CA LYS A 150 7.86 12.53 -24.39
C LYS A 150 6.77 13.57 -24.53
N MET A 151 5.49 13.16 -24.53
CA MET A 151 4.39 14.09 -24.64
C MET A 151 4.30 15.02 -23.43
N PHE A 152 4.59 14.51 -22.23
CA PHE A 152 4.65 15.30 -21.00
C PHE A 152 5.72 16.41 -21.11
N LEU A 153 6.96 16.05 -21.47
CA LEU A 153 8.06 17.02 -21.60
C LEU A 153 7.82 18.04 -22.72
N LEU A 154 7.19 17.64 -23.84
CA LEU A 154 6.77 18.56 -24.90
C LEU A 154 5.67 19.53 -24.45
N THR A 155 4.75 19.08 -23.59
CA THR A 155 3.67 19.92 -23.05
C THR A 155 4.20 20.90 -22.00
N PHE A 156 5.21 20.51 -21.24
CA PHE A 156 5.82 21.29 -20.17
C PHE A 156 7.31 21.56 -20.44
N PRO A 157 7.66 22.35 -21.47
CA PRO A 157 9.06 22.56 -21.87
C PRO A 157 9.90 23.27 -20.79
N HIS A 158 9.26 23.95 -19.85
CA HIS A 158 9.95 24.57 -18.72
C HIS A 158 10.62 23.56 -17.77
N MET A 159 10.28 22.27 -17.87
CA MET A 159 10.88 21.19 -17.10
C MET A 159 12.37 20.96 -17.44
N GLU A 160 12.81 21.32 -18.64
CA GLU A 160 14.24 21.28 -18.99
C GLU A 160 15.08 22.19 -18.10
N ARG A 161 14.53 23.33 -17.66
CA ARG A 161 15.19 24.26 -16.73
C ARG A 161 15.36 23.66 -15.32
N LYS A 162 14.58 22.64 -14.99
CA LYS A 162 14.67 21.88 -13.75
C LYS A 162 15.49 20.59 -13.91
N SER A 163 16.22 20.44 -15.02
CA SER A 163 17.03 19.26 -15.35
C SER A 163 16.24 17.95 -15.45
N LEU A 164 14.90 18.01 -15.59
CA LEU A 164 14.08 16.83 -15.79
C LEU A 164 14.13 16.41 -17.26
N THR A 165 14.83 15.32 -17.54
CA THR A 165 14.99 14.76 -18.89
C THR A 165 14.37 13.38 -19.00
N LEU A 166 14.06 12.95 -20.22
CA LEU A 166 13.57 11.59 -20.47
C LEU A 166 14.52 10.53 -19.90
N GLY A 167 15.82 10.65 -20.19
CA GLY A 167 16.84 9.72 -19.67
C GLY A 167 16.95 9.75 -18.15
N GLY A 168 16.83 10.94 -17.53
CA GLY A 168 16.83 11.08 -16.07
C GLY A 168 15.61 10.43 -15.41
N ILE A 169 14.42 10.51 -16.02
CA ILE A 169 13.23 9.81 -15.52
C ILE A 169 13.42 8.30 -15.61
N TYR A 170 13.94 7.79 -16.74
CA TYR A 170 14.21 6.36 -16.91
C TYR A 170 15.19 5.83 -15.84
N ALA A 171 16.35 6.49 -15.72
CA ALA A 171 17.41 6.07 -14.81
C ALA A 171 17.05 6.19 -13.32
N ASN A 172 16.11 7.06 -12.95
CA ASN A 172 15.74 7.26 -11.55
C ASN A 172 14.46 6.52 -11.13
N TRP A 173 13.53 6.30 -12.06
CA TRP A 173 12.20 5.77 -11.73
C TRP A 173 11.87 4.45 -12.41
N LEU A 174 12.14 4.32 -13.71
CA LEU A 174 11.65 3.18 -14.50
C LEU A 174 12.57 1.97 -14.37
N ASP A 175 13.88 2.20 -14.56
CA ASP A 175 14.86 1.12 -14.73
C ASP A 175 15.64 0.80 -13.43
N ARG A 176 15.43 1.57 -12.37
CA ARG A 176 16.23 1.48 -11.14
C ARG A 176 15.52 0.70 -10.02
N PRO A 177 16.18 -0.32 -9.42
CA PRO A 177 15.68 -0.97 -8.22
C PRO A 177 15.77 -0.04 -7.00
N GLY A 178 15.08 -0.41 -5.92
CA GLY A 178 15.09 0.38 -4.68
C GLY A 178 14.29 1.68 -4.77
N ILE A 179 14.51 2.56 -3.81
CA ILE A 179 13.70 3.76 -3.64
C ILE A 179 14.36 4.98 -4.31
N PRO A 180 13.64 5.73 -5.16
CA PRO A 180 14.06 7.04 -5.64
C PRO A 180 14.32 8.05 -4.50
N GLU A 181 15.39 8.85 -4.60
CA GLU A 181 15.80 9.83 -3.57
C GLU A 181 14.68 10.80 -3.17
N TRP A 182 13.91 11.28 -4.15
CA TRP A 182 12.75 12.16 -3.92
C TRP A 182 11.72 11.56 -2.94
N LEU A 183 11.57 10.23 -2.91
CA LEU A 183 10.66 9.56 -1.98
C LEU A 183 11.18 9.51 -0.54
N HIS A 184 12.50 9.47 -0.33
CA HIS A 184 13.07 9.61 1.01
C HIS A 184 12.78 11.00 1.60
N GLU A 185 12.86 12.05 0.80
CA GLU A 185 12.50 13.41 1.24
C GLU A 185 10.99 13.55 1.46
N GLY A 186 10.19 13.06 0.51
CA GLY A 186 8.72 13.10 0.59
C GLY A 186 8.19 12.36 1.82
N SER A 187 8.68 11.16 2.10
CA SER A 187 8.30 10.36 3.27
C SER A 187 8.61 11.05 4.59
N ALA A 188 9.76 11.73 4.70
CA ALA A 188 10.10 12.52 5.88
C ALA A 188 9.17 13.73 6.07
N ALA A 189 8.66 14.32 4.99
CA ALA A 189 7.64 15.37 5.05
C ALA A 189 6.27 14.82 5.47
N TRP A 190 5.79 13.75 4.82
CA TRP A 190 4.49 13.14 5.13
C TRP A 190 4.43 12.56 6.55
N SER A 191 5.57 12.06 7.06
CA SER A 191 5.69 11.61 8.44
C SER A 191 5.44 12.71 9.46
N ARG A 192 5.58 13.99 9.08
CA ARG A 192 5.34 15.18 9.92
C ARG A 192 4.01 15.87 9.59
N ALA A 193 3.19 15.27 8.72
CA ALA A 193 1.87 15.79 8.38
C ALA A 193 0.96 15.82 9.61
N ARG A 194 0.03 16.78 9.64
CA ARG A 194 -0.84 17.03 10.81
C ARG A 194 -1.59 15.77 11.24
N LEU A 195 -2.23 15.07 10.30
CA LEU A 195 -3.02 13.85 10.62
C LEU A 195 -2.15 12.71 11.15
N VAL A 196 -0.87 12.65 10.75
CA VAL A 196 0.09 11.65 11.22
C VAL A 196 0.61 11.99 12.61
N GLU A 197 0.91 13.27 12.87
CA GLU A 197 1.29 13.72 14.22
C GLU A 197 0.17 13.52 15.25
N GLU A 198 -1.09 13.67 14.84
CA GLU A 198 -2.23 13.29 15.67
C GLU A 198 -2.24 11.81 16.02
N VAL A 199 -1.98 10.93 15.04
CA VAL A 199 -1.89 9.49 15.27
C VAL A 199 -0.73 9.15 16.21
N LYS A 200 0.46 9.72 15.98
CA LYS A 200 1.62 9.52 16.86
C LYS A 200 1.33 9.93 18.30
N ALA A 201 0.60 11.04 18.50
CA ALA A 201 0.17 11.44 19.84
C ALA A 201 -0.77 10.42 20.49
N GLU A 202 -1.69 9.80 19.73
CA GLU A 202 -2.52 8.70 20.23
C GLU A 202 -1.71 7.44 20.52
N VAL A 203 -0.73 7.06 19.69
CA VAL A 203 0.19 5.93 19.95
C VAL A 203 0.86 6.09 21.31
N VAL A 204 1.41 7.28 21.60
CA VAL A 204 2.06 7.56 22.89
C VAL A 204 1.09 7.37 24.06
N LYS A 205 -0.17 7.83 23.94
CA LYS A 205 -1.20 7.62 24.97
C LYS A 205 -1.46 6.13 25.20
N TRP A 206 -1.56 5.33 24.14
CA TRP A 206 -1.79 3.89 24.22
C TRP A 206 -0.61 3.14 24.85
N ILE A 207 0.62 3.44 24.44
CA ILE A 207 1.83 2.83 25.03
C ILE A 207 1.93 3.16 26.52
N LEU A 208 1.70 4.42 26.91
CA LEU A 208 1.70 4.81 28.33
C LEU A 208 0.60 4.12 29.12
N PHE A 209 -0.59 3.95 28.55
CA PHE A 209 -1.69 3.19 29.14
C PHE A 209 -1.25 1.74 29.41
N GLY A 210 -0.70 1.03 28.42
CA GLY A 210 -0.22 -0.34 28.56
C GLY A 210 0.84 -0.52 29.66
N ARG A 211 1.86 0.35 29.66
CA ARG A 211 2.95 0.32 30.67
C ARG A 211 2.44 0.57 32.09
N SER A 212 1.43 1.44 32.26
CA SER A 212 0.86 1.75 33.57
C SER A 212 0.10 0.56 34.17
N HIS A 213 -0.52 -0.29 33.33
CA HIS A 213 -1.26 -1.46 33.77
C HIS A 213 -0.37 -2.69 34.01
N GLN A 214 0.77 -2.81 33.32
CA GLN A 214 1.79 -3.82 33.63
C GLN A 214 2.42 -3.60 35.02
N ARG A 215 2.70 -2.34 35.40
CA ARG A 215 3.31 -2.01 36.71
C ARG A 215 2.36 -2.17 37.91
N LYS A 216 1.04 -2.20 37.69
CA LYS A 216 0.01 -2.26 38.74
C LYS A 216 -0.34 -3.68 39.22
N GLY A 217 0.50 -4.68 38.92
CA GLY A 217 0.40 -6.02 39.50
C GLY A 217 0.45 -6.07 41.04
N ARG A 218 0.78 -4.97 41.73
CA ARG A 218 0.73 -4.86 43.20
C ARG A 218 0.19 -3.48 43.66
N LYS A 219 -1.07 -3.47 44.12
CA LYS A 219 -1.78 -2.45 44.91
C LYS A 219 -2.39 -1.21 44.20
N ARG A 220 -3.68 -1.02 44.56
CA ARG A 220 -4.63 0.10 44.38
C ARG A 220 -5.33 0.26 43.02
N LYS A 221 -6.65 -0.04 43.04
CA LYS A 221 -7.69 0.59 42.20
C LYS A 221 -7.61 2.11 42.41
N ARG A 222 -6.87 2.80 41.57
CA ARG A 222 -7.00 4.26 41.40
C ARG A 222 -7.96 4.45 40.23
N MET A 223 -8.98 5.28 40.42
CA MET A 223 -9.94 5.66 39.37
C MET A 223 -9.16 6.00 38.11
N GLU A 224 -9.44 5.28 37.02
CA GLU A 224 -8.73 5.48 35.76
C GLU A 224 -8.91 6.94 35.35
N PRO A 225 -7.82 7.68 35.04
CA PRO A 225 -7.99 8.98 34.42
C PRO A 225 -8.81 8.74 33.15
N LYS A 226 -9.86 9.53 32.96
CA LYS A 226 -10.70 9.49 31.76
C LYS A 226 -9.84 10.00 30.60
N VAL A 227 -9.00 9.13 30.05
CA VAL A 227 -8.17 9.44 28.87
C VAL A 227 -9.14 9.57 27.72
N ASN A 228 -9.26 10.78 27.19
CA ASN A 228 -10.06 11.03 26.01
C ASN A 228 -9.22 10.63 24.79
N TYR A 229 -9.54 9.48 24.23
CA TYR A 229 -8.98 9.03 22.96
C TYR A 229 -9.70 9.75 21.82
N LYS A 230 -8.93 10.19 20.83
CA LYS A 230 -9.50 10.88 19.67
C LYS A 230 -10.22 9.88 18.79
N GLU A 231 -11.35 10.27 18.20
CA GLU A 231 -11.95 9.51 17.09
C GLU A 231 -11.07 9.69 15.84
N LEU A 232 -10.60 8.57 15.29
CA LEU A 232 -9.67 8.53 14.16
C LEU A 232 -10.39 7.97 12.93
N MET A 233 -10.06 8.52 11.76
CA MET A 233 -10.52 8.00 10.47
C MET A 233 -9.87 6.65 10.15
N SER A 234 -10.42 5.87 9.22
CA SER A 234 -9.87 4.57 8.79
C SER A 234 -8.37 4.62 8.47
N ASP A 235 -7.93 5.53 7.60
CA ASP A 235 -6.50 5.65 7.25
C ASP A 235 -5.62 6.01 8.47
N GLN A 236 -6.15 6.81 9.41
CA GLN A 236 -5.45 7.13 10.66
C GLN A 236 -5.40 5.92 11.60
N LEU A 237 -6.44 5.08 11.63
CA LEU A 237 -6.45 3.83 12.37
C LEU A 237 -5.44 2.84 11.78
N VAL A 238 -5.33 2.72 10.46
CA VAL A 238 -4.30 1.88 9.84
C VAL A 238 -2.91 2.32 10.29
N VAL A 239 -2.58 3.63 10.23
CA VAL A 239 -1.29 4.14 10.73
C VAL A 239 -1.12 3.88 12.22
N LEU A 240 -2.17 4.04 13.04
CA LEU A 240 -2.12 3.76 14.47
C LEU A 240 -1.71 2.31 14.73
N LEU A 241 -2.34 1.36 14.04
CA LEU A 241 -2.10 -0.06 14.22
C LEU A 241 -0.74 -0.47 13.65
N GLU A 242 -0.30 0.08 12.52
CA GLU A 242 1.05 -0.13 11.97
C GLU A 242 2.14 0.36 12.93
N LEU A 243 1.98 1.52 13.57
CA LEU A 243 2.94 2.01 14.56
C LEU A 243 2.93 1.17 15.84
N LEU A 244 1.77 0.64 16.24
CA LEU A 244 1.69 -0.29 17.37
C LEU A 244 2.28 -1.66 17.04
N LEU A 245 2.23 -2.09 15.78
CA LEU A 245 2.92 -3.29 15.29
C LEU A 245 4.44 -3.15 15.31
N GLU A 246 5.00 -1.95 15.45
CA GLU A 246 6.45 -1.78 15.65
C GLU A 246 6.87 -2.08 17.10
N GLU A 247 5.94 -2.06 18.06
CA GLU A 247 6.24 -2.38 19.46
C GLU A 247 6.49 -3.88 19.65
N SER A 248 7.50 -4.22 20.48
CA SER A 248 7.85 -5.62 20.74
C SER A 248 6.78 -6.35 21.55
N GLU A 249 6.15 -5.67 22.51
CA GLU A 249 5.14 -6.24 23.38
C GLU A 249 4.00 -5.25 23.67
N LEU A 250 2.77 -5.70 23.46
CA LEU A 250 1.57 -5.00 23.87
C LEU A 250 0.79 -5.82 24.91
N SER A 251 0.35 -5.17 25.98
CA SER A 251 -0.41 -5.86 27.03
C SER A 251 -1.82 -6.26 26.56
N VAL A 252 -2.31 -7.41 27.03
CA VAL A 252 -3.70 -7.89 26.82
C VAL A 252 -4.74 -6.82 27.18
N THR A 253 -4.49 -6.03 28.23
CA THR A 253 -5.37 -4.93 28.66
C THR A 253 -5.43 -3.80 27.62
N LEU A 254 -4.29 -3.46 27.03
CA LEU A 254 -4.19 -2.47 25.96
C LEU A 254 -4.95 -2.95 24.72
N LEU A 255 -4.69 -4.16 24.23
CA LEU A 255 -5.38 -4.71 23.05
C LEU A 255 -6.90 -4.77 23.23
N ARG A 256 -7.36 -5.19 24.42
CA ARG A 256 -8.79 -5.18 24.77
C ARG A 256 -9.38 -3.77 24.77
N ALA A 257 -8.64 -2.78 25.27
CA ALA A 257 -9.10 -1.40 25.31
C ALA A 257 -9.12 -0.78 23.91
N LEU A 258 -8.11 -1.01 23.08
CA LEU A 258 -8.06 -0.58 21.67
C LEU A 258 -9.28 -1.06 20.89
N GLN A 259 -9.54 -2.37 20.94
CA GLN A 259 -10.69 -2.97 20.27
C GLN A 259 -12.02 -2.36 20.74
N ARG A 260 -12.16 -2.02 22.02
CA ARG A 260 -13.38 -1.40 22.55
C ARG A 260 -13.52 0.06 22.13
N THR A 261 -12.42 0.82 22.14
CA THR A 261 -12.43 2.24 21.82
C THR A 261 -12.73 2.47 20.34
N TYR A 262 -12.06 1.74 19.45
CA TYR A 262 -12.15 1.95 18.01
C TYR A 262 -13.03 0.94 17.28
N ARG A 263 -13.58 -0.04 18.01
CA ARG A 263 -14.45 -1.06 17.43
C ARG A 263 -13.79 -1.77 16.23
N LEU A 264 -12.51 -2.12 16.35
CA LEU A 264 -11.64 -2.49 15.21
C LEU A 264 -12.21 -3.64 14.36
N ARG A 265 -12.79 -4.68 15.00
CA ARG A 265 -13.46 -5.79 14.29
C ARG A 265 -14.64 -5.38 13.40
N GLU A 266 -15.20 -4.19 13.58
CA GLU A 266 -16.35 -3.65 12.84
C GLU A 266 -15.95 -2.55 11.83
N GLN A 267 -14.65 -2.28 11.70
CA GLN A 267 -14.12 -1.32 10.73
C GLN A 267 -13.98 -1.96 9.33
N ASP A 268 -13.53 -1.17 8.36
CA ASP A 268 -13.23 -1.65 7.02
C ASP A 268 -12.11 -2.71 7.01
N ALA A 269 -11.96 -3.39 5.87
CA ALA A 269 -11.05 -4.53 5.74
C ALA A 269 -9.58 -4.19 6.00
N GLU A 270 -9.11 -2.98 5.68
CA GLU A 270 -7.73 -2.57 5.91
C GLU A 270 -7.44 -2.43 7.41
N VAL A 271 -8.37 -1.80 8.15
CA VAL A 271 -8.26 -1.70 9.62
C VAL A 271 -8.39 -3.08 10.28
N ARG A 272 -9.33 -3.91 9.81
CA ARG A 272 -9.50 -5.28 10.34
C ARG A 272 -8.27 -6.15 10.08
N HIS A 273 -7.62 -6.03 8.92
CA HIS A 273 -6.38 -6.74 8.61
C HIS A 273 -5.27 -6.40 9.62
N ARG A 274 -5.00 -5.10 9.84
CA ARG A 274 -3.99 -4.66 10.82
C ARG A 274 -4.35 -5.02 12.26
N TRP A 275 -5.63 -5.08 12.60
CA TRP A 275 -6.07 -5.63 13.88
C TRP A 275 -5.72 -7.11 14.00
N CYS A 276 -5.96 -7.91 12.96
CA CYS A 276 -5.61 -9.33 12.95
C CYS A 276 -4.09 -9.54 13.10
N GLU A 277 -3.26 -8.75 12.42
CA GLU A 277 -1.79 -8.79 12.61
C GLU A 277 -1.40 -8.55 14.07
N LEU A 278 -1.98 -7.55 14.75
CA LEU A 278 -1.71 -7.28 16.16
C LEU A 278 -2.14 -8.45 17.06
N VAL A 279 -3.28 -9.05 16.76
CA VAL A 279 -3.79 -10.22 17.49
C VAL A 279 -2.82 -11.40 17.38
N ILE A 280 -2.33 -11.67 16.17
CA ILE A 280 -1.40 -12.76 15.87
C ILE A 280 -0.05 -12.48 16.53
N LYS A 281 0.56 -11.31 16.24
CA LYS A 281 1.88 -10.91 16.74
C LYS A 281 2.00 -11.02 18.26
N HIS A 282 0.94 -10.66 18.99
CA HIS A 282 0.95 -10.65 20.45
C HIS A 282 0.19 -11.83 21.09
N ALA A 283 -0.11 -12.88 20.34
CA ALA A 283 -0.80 -14.08 20.79
C ALA A 283 -2.06 -13.77 21.64
N TYR A 284 -2.87 -12.82 21.18
CA TYR A 284 -4.07 -12.37 21.89
C TYR A 284 -5.23 -13.33 21.62
N SER A 285 -5.29 -14.46 22.33
CA SER A 285 -6.31 -15.52 22.12
C SER A 285 -7.76 -15.01 22.05
N PRO A 286 -8.22 -13.99 22.81
CA PRO A 286 -9.59 -13.48 22.67
C PRO A 286 -9.91 -12.89 21.28
N GLY A 287 -8.90 -12.53 20.50
CA GLY A 287 -9.03 -12.01 19.14
C GLY A 287 -8.96 -13.07 18.04
N TYR A 288 -8.64 -14.34 18.34
CA TYR A 288 -8.49 -15.37 17.30
C TYR A 288 -9.77 -15.63 16.49
N ARG A 289 -10.94 -15.35 17.07
CA ARG A 289 -12.21 -15.38 16.31
C ARG A 289 -12.30 -14.29 15.25
N ASP A 290 -11.70 -13.13 15.51
CA ASP A 290 -11.66 -12.04 14.54
C ASP A 290 -10.73 -12.42 13.36
N VAL A 291 -9.60 -13.09 13.66
CA VAL A 291 -8.68 -13.65 12.64
C VAL A 291 -9.35 -14.73 11.81
N GLU A 292 -10.01 -15.71 12.44
CA GLU A 292 -10.77 -16.77 11.76
C GLU A 292 -11.80 -16.18 10.79
N HIS A 293 -12.61 -15.23 11.27
CA HIS A 293 -13.61 -14.56 10.44
C HIS A 293 -12.97 -13.86 9.25
N PHE A 294 -11.85 -13.16 9.44
CA PHE A 294 -11.15 -12.47 8.36
C PHE A 294 -10.61 -13.45 7.31
N LEU A 295 -9.98 -14.54 7.73
CA LEU A 295 -9.44 -15.56 6.81
C LEU A 295 -10.53 -16.25 5.97
N ILE A 296 -11.73 -16.40 6.52
CA ILE A 296 -12.84 -17.05 5.82
C ILE A 296 -13.54 -16.09 4.83
N HIS A 297 -13.75 -14.84 5.24
CA HIS A 297 -14.61 -13.91 4.52
C HIS A 297 -13.86 -12.87 3.68
N ASP A 298 -12.58 -12.60 3.96
CA ASP A 298 -11.74 -11.63 3.27
C ASP A 298 -10.50 -12.31 2.65
N GLN A 299 -10.70 -13.47 2.00
CA GLN A 299 -9.65 -14.41 1.58
C GLN A 299 -8.49 -13.76 0.82
N ALA A 300 -8.78 -12.85 -0.13
CA ALA A 300 -7.75 -12.18 -0.94
C ALA A 300 -6.79 -11.33 -0.09
N MET A 301 -7.29 -10.69 0.98
CA MET A 301 -6.47 -9.94 1.93
C MET A 301 -5.89 -10.84 3.02
N GLY A 302 -6.51 -12.00 3.28
CA GLY A 302 -6.11 -12.93 4.35
C GLY A 302 -4.86 -13.77 4.05
N VAL A 303 -4.41 -13.86 2.79
CA VAL A 303 -3.26 -14.71 2.39
C VAL A 303 -2.03 -14.44 3.26
N TYR A 304 -1.71 -13.17 3.51
CA TYR A 304 -0.54 -12.79 4.33
C TYR A 304 -0.64 -13.27 5.79
N LEU A 305 -1.84 -13.27 6.37
CA LEU A 305 -2.06 -13.66 7.76
C LEU A 305 -1.79 -15.15 8.00
N TYR A 306 -1.89 -16.00 6.97
CA TYR A 306 -1.46 -17.40 7.08
C TYR A 306 0.04 -17.50 7.38
N GLY A 307 0.87 -16.70 6.70
CA GLY A 307 2.31 -16.62 6.99
C GLY A 307 2.56 -16.18 8.43
N GLU A 308 1.92 -15.09 8.87
CA GLU A 308 2.06 -14.57 10.25
C GLU A 308 1.69 -15.60 11.32
N LEU A 309 0.62 -16.38 11.11
CA LEU A 309 0.20 -17.46 12.03
C LEU A 309 1.22 -18.60 12.13
N MET A 310 2.07 -18.76 11.13
CA MET A 310 3.07 -19.81 11.08
C MET A 310 4.43 -19.36 11.66
N VAL A 311 4.78 -18.07 11.56
CA VAL A 311 6.10 -17.51 11.94
C VAL A 311 6.50 -17.80 13.39
N GLN A 312 5.57 -17.73 14.35
CA GLN A 312 5.89 -17.90 15.78
C GLN A 312 5.89 -19.36 16.25
N GLU A 313 5.56 -20.31 15.39
CA GLU A 313 5.39 -21.74 15.72
C GLU A 313 4.42 -22.00 16.90
N ASP A 314 3.46 -21.10 17.14
CA ASP A 314 2.45 -21.28 18.19
C ASP A 314 1.42 -22.37 17.80
N PRO A 315 1.23 -23.42 18.62
CA PRO A 315 0.34 -24.53 18.27
C PRO A 315 -1.13 -24.13 18.05
N GLU A 316 -1.63 -23.12 18.78
CA GLU A 316 -3.01 -22.66 18.65
C GLU A 316 -3.21 -21.90 17.32
N GLN A 317 -2.23 -21.04 16.96
CA GLN A 317 -2.21 -20.29 15.70
C GLN A 317 -2.03 -21.20 14.49
N GLN A 318 -1.09 -22.15 14.52
CA GLN A 318 -0.93 -23.12 13.43
C GLN A 318 -2.19 -23.99 13.24
N ALA A 319 -2.83 -24.40 14.35
CA ALA A 319 -4.09 -25.11 14.27
C ALA A 319 -5.20 -24.23 13.70
N LEU A 320 -5.23 -22.94 14.03
CA LEU A 320 -6.17 -21.97 13.45
C LEU A 320 -5.97 -21.84 11.94
N ALA A 321 -4.73 -21.64 11.48
CA ALA A 321 -4.39 -21.59 10.05
C ALA A 321 -4.88 -22.85 9.31
N ARG A 322 -4.51 -24.05 9.78
CA ARG A 322 -4.93 -25.33 9.15
C ARG A 322 -6.44 -25.50 9.11
N ARG A 323 -7.16 -25.10 10.17
CA ARG A 323 -8.63 -25.13 10.20
C ARG A 323 -9.26 -24.15 9.21
N CYS A 324 -8.76 -22.91 9.14
CA CYS A 324 -9.29 -21.92 8.20
C CYS A 324 -9.08 -22.38 6.76
N LEU A 325 -7.88 -22.87 6.42
CA LEU A 325 -7.60 -23.39 5.07
C LEU A 325 -8.55 -24.55 4.73
N SER A 326 -8.76 -25.51 5.62
CA SER A 326 -9.63 -26.65 5.31
C SER A 326 -11.10 -26.26 5.07
N LEU A 327 -11.55 -25.15 5.64
CA LEU A 327 -12.90 -24.61 5.42
C LEU A 327 -13.05 -23.92 4.07
N VAL A 328 -12.01 -23.25 3.56
CA VAL A 328 -12.12 -22.40 2.36
C VAL A 328 -11.34 -22.88 1.13
N GLN A 329 -10.49 -23.90 1.26
CA GLN A 329 -9.60 -24.36 0.19
C GLN A 329 -10.31 -24.69 -1.13
N GLU A 330 -11.58 -25.11 -1.11
CA GLU A 330 -12.34 -25.44 -2.32
C GLU A 330 -12.92 -24.19 -3.01
N GLU A 331 -13.09 -23.09 -2.27
CA GLU A 331 -13.62 -21.82 -2.78
C GLU A 331 -12.50 -20.81 -3.10
N MET A 332 -11.30 -21.02 -2.56
CA MET A 332 -10.18 -20.12 -2.70
C MET A 332 -9.60 -20.16 -4.13
N ASP A 333 -9.17 -19.01 -4.63
CA ASP A 333 -8.48 -18.93 -5.92
C ASP A 333 -7.27 -19.88 -5.95
N GLN A 334 -7.06 -20.57 -7.07
CA GLN A 334 -6.05 -21.63 -7.18
C GLN A 334 -4.63 -21.10 -6.94
N SER A 335 -4.34 -19.87 -7.34
CA SER A 335 -3.01 -19.27 -7.13
C SER A 335 -2.78 -18.94 -5.65
N ALA A 336 -3.77 -18.34 -4.99
CA ALA A 336 -3.74 -18.07 -3.55
C ALA A 336 -3.67 -19.37 -2.73
N ARG A 337 -4.41 -20.41 -3.15
CA ARG A 337 -4.39 -21.74 -2.51
C ARG A 337 -3.01 -22.35 -2.48
N ARG A 338 -2.32 -22.39 -3.61
CA ARG A 338 -0.96 -22.94 -3.67
C ARG A 338 -0.01 -22.22 -2.71
N VAL A 339 -0.08 -20.90 -2.67
CA VAL A 339 0.76 -20.06 -1.81
C VAL A 339 0.48 -20.33 -0.33
N VAL A 340 -0.80 -20.40 0.07
CA VAL A 340 -1.18 -20.70 1.45
C VAL A 340 -0.82 -22.14 1.84
N GLU A 341 -0.99 -23.11 0.94
CA GLU A 341 -0.56 -24.49 1.16
C GLU A 341 0.96 -24.56 1.37
N GLU A 342 1.75 -23.84 0.58
CA GLU A 342 3.21 -23.74 0.73
C GLU A 342 3.65 -23.09 2.06
N MET A 343 2.86 -22.16 2.61
CA MET A 343 3.15 -21.54 3.92
C MET A 343 2.85 -22.46 5.11
N ILE A 344 1.87 -23.37 4.97
CA ILE A 344 1.37 -24.21 6.07
C ILE A 344 2.09 -25.56 6.15
N LEU A 345 2.55 -26.07 5.00
CA LEU A 345 3.33 -27.31 4.86
C LEU A 345 4.78 -27.12 5.35
#